data_AF-A0A0N4YXU9-F1
#
_entry.id   AF-A0A0N4YXU9-F1
#
_cell.length_a   1.000
_cell.length_b   1.000
_cell.length_c   1.000
_cell.angle_alpha   90.00
_cell.angle_beta   90.00
_cell.angle_gamma   90.00
#
_symmetry.space_group_name_H-M   'P 1'
#
loop_
_entity.id
_entity.type
_entity.pdbx_description
1 polymer ?
#
loop_
_entity_poly.entity_id
_entity_poly.type
_entity_poly.pdbx_seq_one_letter_code
_entity_poly.pdbx_strand_id
1 'polypeptide(L)'
;MSNESSNCRSIQYVLPDVYRADASPYEIPLDVLIPEDREVLVQPGVVLRFADEAGFTVRGTLIVNGTKSAPVTFEPHNDRWKGIEIINAVAPSSFSHVNVTGSQLGITLRSGIPPSIDNVISVSNEYGFDFQVNAKYSN
;
A
#
# COMPACT_ATOMS: atom_id res chain seq x y z
N MET A 1 46.42 11.77 -7.00
CA MET A 1 45.43 10.92 -7.70
C MET A 1 44.15 10.96 -6.88
N SER A 2 43.31 11.95 -7.13
CA SER A 2 41.98 12.09 -6.55
C SER A 2 41.01 11.32 -7.44
N ASN A 3 40.57 10.15 -7.01
CA ASN A 3 39.36 9.58 -7.59
C ASN A 3 38.20 9.93 -6.66
N GLU A 4 37.38 10.80 -7.22
CA GLU A 4 36.19 11.39 -6.64
C GLU A 4 35.28 10.30 -6.08
N SER A 5 34.80 10.57 -4.88
CA SER A 5 33.74 9.85 -4.23
C SER A 5 32.56 9.74 -5.19
N SER A 6 32.29 8.54 -5.69
CA SER A 6 31.05 8.22 -6.38
C SER A 6 29.90 8.75 -5.54
N ASN A 7 29.28 9.82 -6.02
CA ASN A 7 28.17 10.52 -5.42
C ASN A 7 26.99 9.53 -5.35
N CYS A 8 26.96 8.72 -4.29
CA CYS A 8 25.88 7.79 -4.02
C CYS A 8 24.68 8.62 -3.57
N ARG A 9 23.95 9.18 -4.52
CA ARG A 9 22.62 9.71 -4.26
C ARG A 9 21.75 8.50 -3.98
N SER A 10 21.64 8.12 -2.70
CA SER A 10 20.54 7.29 -2.24
C SER A 10 19.27 7.97 -2.72
N ILE A 11 18.60 7.36 -3.72
CA ILE A 11 17.29 7.82 -4.14
C ILE A 11 16.36 7.43 -3.00
N GLN A 12 16.18 8.36 -2.05
CA GLN A 12 15.22 8.16 -0.98
C GLN A 12 13.83 8.21 -1.60
N TYR A 13 13.06 7.13 -1.44
CA TYR A 13 11.64 7.17 -1.78
C TYR A 13 10.96 8.21 -0.91
N VAL A 14 10.26 9.16 -1.53
CA VAL A 14 9.49 10.18 -0.84
C VAL A 14 8.02 9.81 -0.93
N LEU A 15 7.39 9.55 0.22
CA LEU A 15 5.96 9.25 0.29
C LEU A 15 5.14 10.52 -0.04
N PRO A 16 4.37 10.52 -1.14
CA PRO A 16 3.48 11.63 -1.46
C PRO A 16 2.21 11.59 -0.60
N ASP A 17 1.55 12.73 -0.43
CA ASP A 17 0.21 12.78 0.16
C ASP A 17 -0.86 12.26 -0.82
N VAL A 18 -0.62 12.40 -2.13
CA VAL A 18 -1.56 11.99 -3.17
C VAL A 18 -0.82 11.31 -4.31
N TYR A 19 -1.21 10.07 -4.62
CA TYR A 19 -0.90 9.42 -5.90
C TYR A 19 -1.97 9.81 -6.92
N ARG A 20 -1.52 10.32 -8.07
CA ARG A 20 -2.35 10.93 -9.11
C ARG A 20 -2.31 10.12 -10.40
N ALA A 21 -3.44 10.08 -11.10
CA ALA A 21 -3.56 9.32 -12.33
C ALA A 21 -2.64 9.84 -13.45
N ASP A 22 -2.34 11.15 -13.47
CA ASP A 22 -1.51 11.81 -14.48
C ASP A 22 -0.01 11.43 -14.40
N ALA A 23 0.44 10.87 -13.28
CA ALA A 23 1.80 10.38 -13.06
C ALA A 23 1.86 8.86 -12.86
N SER A 24 0.76 8.16 -13.13
CA SER A 24 0.69 6.68 -13.12
C SER A 24 1.41 6.09 -14.35
N PRO A 25 2.09 4.95 -14.25
CA PRO A 25 2.26 4.12 -13.05
C PRO A 25 3.35 4.65 -12.10
N TYR A 26 3.21 4.33 -10.82
CA TYR A 26 4.21 4.59 -9.79
C TYR A 26 5.02 3.33 -9.49
N GLU A 27 6.34 3.45 -9.49
CA GLU A 27 7.25 2.38 -9.09
C GLU A 27 7.60 2.51 -7.61
N ILE A 28 7.34 1.46 -6.84
CA ILE A 28 7.55 1.39 -5.39
C ILE A 28 8.71 0.41 -5.13
N PRO A 29 9.93 0.92 -4.91
CA PRO A 29 11.13 0.10 -4.91
C PRO A 29 11.40 -0.62 -3.58
N LEU A 30 10.66 -0.28 -2.51
CA LEU A 30 10.90 -0.75 -1.15
C LEU A 30 9.62 -0.73 -0.31
N ASP A 31 9.66 -1.31 0.88
CA ASP A 31 8.56 -1.24 1.85
C ASP A 31 8.38 0.19 2.37
N VAL A 32 7.22 0.78 2.10
CA VAL A 32 6.92 2.17 2.45
C VAL A 32 6.05 2.21 3.69
N LEU A 33 6.55 2.87 4.73
CA LEU A 33 5.79 3.17 5.94
C LEU A 33 4.91 4.41 5.73
N ILE A 34 3.60 4.27 5.93
CA ILE A 34 2.68 5.38 6.13
C ILE A 34 2.56 5.59 7.66
N PRO A 35 3.21 6.62 8.23
CA PRO A 35 3.23 6.83 9.68
C PRO A 35 1.85 7.28 10.20
N GLU A 36 1.66 7.18 11.51
CA GLU A 36 0.38 7.39 12.20
C GLU A 36 -0.25 8.78 11.98
N ASP A 37 0.56 9.80 11.73
CA ASP A 37 0.18 11.19 11.50
C ASP A 37 -0.03 11.54 10.02
N ARG A 38 0.04 10.54 9.12
CA ARG A 38 -0.10 10.73 7.68
C ARG A 38 -1.32 10.03 7.12
N GLU A 39 -1.96 10.74 6.22
CA GLU A 39 -2.99 10.22 5.32
C GLU A 39 -2.44 10.24 3.89
N VAL A 40 -2.65 9.15 3.17
CA VAL A 40 -2.25 9.01 1.77
C VAL A 40 -3.47 8.70 0.93
N LEU A 41 -3.71 9.52 -0.08
CA LEU A 41 -4.80 9.37 -1.03
C LEU A 41 -4.29 8.75 -2.35
N VAL A 42 -4.94 7.70 -2.81
CA VAL A 42 -4.73 7.13 -4.14
C VAL A 42 -5.94 7.44 -5.01
N GLN A 43 -5.72 8.24 -6.06
CA GLN A 43 -6.77 8.67 -6.98
C GLN A 43 -7.25 7.54 -7.91
N PRO A 44 -8.46 7.66 -8.49
CA PRO A 44 -8.95 6.68 -9.46
C PRO A 44 -7.99 6.45 -10.63
N GLY A 45 -7.84 5.20 -11.07
CA GLY A 45 -7.01 4.84 -12.23
C GLY A 45 -5.50 4.79 -11.98
N VAL A 46 -5.05 5.01 -10.74
CA VAL A 46 -3.64 4.84 -10.38
C VAL A 46 -3.24 3.37 -10.41
N VAL A 47 -2.03 3.11 -10.94
CA VAL A 47 -1.35 1.82 -10.86
C VAL A 47 -0.07 1.99 -10.03
N LEU A 48 0.07 1.16 -9.01
CA LEU A 48 1.24 1.09 -8.12
C LEU A 48 1.93 -0.26 -8.34
N ARG A 49 3.18 -0.23 -8.78
CA ARG A 49 4.01 -1.40 -9.08
C ARG A 49 5.06 -1.58 -8.02
N PHE A 50 5.08 -2.73 -7.38
CA PHE A 50 5.95 -2.99 -6.23
C PHE A 50 7.09 -3.91 -6.61
N ALA A 51 8.31 -3.52 -6.29
CA ALA A 51 9.46 -4.41 -6.37
C ALA A 51 9.30 -5.60 -5.41
N ASP A 52 10.17 -6.60 -5.54
CA ASP A 52 10.17 -7.75 -4.64
C ASP A 52 10.39 -7.27 -3.19
N GLU A 53 9.65 -7.85 -2.25
CA GLU A 53 9.61 -7.46 -0.83
C GLU A 53 9.12 -6.01 -0.54
N ALA A 54 8.82 -5.20 -1.57
CA ALA A 54 8.21 -3.89 -1.39
C ALA A 54 6.72 -4.02 -1.02
N GLY A 55 6.17 -2.99 -0.37
CA GLY A 55 4.79 -2.99 0.08
C GLY A 55 4.42 -1.72 0.80
N PHE A 56 3.23 -1.72 1.39
CA PHE A 56 2.82 -0.67 2.31
C PHE A 56 2.66 -1.24 3.71
N THR A 57 3.37 -0.65 4.67
CA THR A 57 3.07 -0.78 6.09
C THR A 57 2.33 0.47 6.54
N VAL A 58 1.07 0.32 6.93
CA VAL A 58 0.16 1.42 7.22
C VAL A 58 -0.08 1.50 8.72
N ARG A 59 0.44 2.56 9.36
CA ARG A 59 0.09 2.98 10.72
C ARG A 59 -0.89 4.16 10.73
N GLY A 60 -0.78 5.03 9.73
CA GLY A 60 -1.72 6.11 9.46
C GLY A 60 -2.93 5.65 8.68
N THR A 61 -3.32 6.43 7.67
CA THR A 61 -4.51 6.15 6.86
C THR A 61 -4.17 6.05 5.38
N LEU A 62 -4.64 4.99 4.72
CA LEU A 62 -4.56 4.82 3.27
C LEU A 62 -5.98 4.87 2.68
N ILE A 63 -6.26 5.89 1.88
CA ILE A 63 -7.54 6.11 1.22
C ILE A 63 -7.36 5.79 -0.26
N VAL A 64 -7.99 4.71 -0.73
CA VAL A 64 -7.93 4.28 -2.12
C VAL A 64 -9.29 4.46 -2.78
N ASN A 65 -9.39 5.49 -3.61
CA ASN A 65 -10.64 5.93 -4.24
C ASN A 65 -10.69 5.51 -5.71
N GLY A 66 -10.69 4.21 -5.97
CA GLY A 66 -11.01 3.70 -7.30
C GLY A 66 -12.47 3.96 -7.67
N THR A 67 -12.77 3.81 -8.96
CA THR A 67 -14.15 3.81 -9.46
C THR A 67 -14.35 2.62 -10.38
N LYS A 68 -15.61 2.25 -10.65
CA LYS A 68 -15.92 1.17 -11.60
C LYS A 68 -15.27 1.35 -12.97
N SER A 69 -15.18 2.58 -13.47
CA SER A 69 -14.58 2.90 -14.77
C SER A 69 -13.06 3.07 -14.71
N ALA A 70 -12.50 3.34 -13.52
CA ALA A 70 -11.08 3.58 -13.31
C ALA A 70 -10.68 2.99 -11.94
N PRO A 71 -10.57 1.65 -11.84
CA PRO A 71 -10.14 1.00 -10.62
C PRO A 71 -8.67 1.34 -10.31
N VAL A 72 -8.30 1.30 -9.04
CA VAL A 72 -6.88 1.39 -8.63
C VAL A 72 -6.28 -0.01 -8.64
N THR A 73 -5.04 -0.14 -9.11
CA THR A 73 -4.34 -1.43 -9.16
C THR A 73 -3.04 -1.39 -8.36
N PHE A 74 -2.86 -2.38 -7.48
CA PHE A 74 -1.62 -2.71 -6.79
C PHE A 74 -1.12 -4.04 -7.35
N GLU A 75 0.05 -4.03 -7.98
CA GLU A 75 0.60 -5.20 -8.69
C GLU A 75 2.11 -5.35 -8.47
N PRO A 76 2.67 -6.57 -8.57
CA PRO A 76 4.11 -6.74 -8.60
C PRO A 76 4.72 -6.09 -9.85
N HIS A 77 5.92 -5.53 -9.71
CA HIS A 77 6.74 -5.15 -10.85
C HIS A 77 7.40 -6.37 -11.51
N ASN A 78 7.85 -7.34 -10.70
CA ASN A 78 8.51 -8.56 -11.13
C ASN A 78 7.68 -9.80 -10.77
N ASP A 79 7.90 -10.37 -9.58
CA ASP A 79 7.30 -11.63 -9.16
C ASP A 79 6.29 -11.40 -8.03
N ARG A 80 6.80 -11.15 -6.82
CA ARG A 80 5.96 -11.07 -5.64
C ARG A 80 6.36 -9.94 -4.72
N TRP A 81 5.37 -9.12 -4.38
CA TRP A 81 5.52 -8.03 -3.42
C TRP A 81 4.89 -8.40 -2.08
N LYS A 82 5.23 -7.66 -1.03
CA LYS A 82 4.78 -7.93 0.34
C LYS A 82 3.26 -7.82 0.48
N GLY A 83 2.64 -6.84 -0.17
CA GLY A 83 1.21 -6.53 0.01
C GLY A 83 0.99 -5.28 0.87
N ILE A 84 -0.24 -5.14 1.38
CA ILE A 84 -0.64 -4.03 2.25
C ILE A 84 -0.85 -4.58 3.67
N GLU A 85 -0.05 -4.11 4.61
CA GLU A 85 -0.12 -4.49 6.02
C GLU A 85 -0.50 -3.29 6.88
N ILE A 86 -1.67 -3.36 7.51
CA ILE A 86 -2.20 -2.34 8.42
C ILE A 86 -1.91 -2.77 9.86
N ILE A 87 -1.18 -1.94 10.59
CA ILE A 87 -0.76 -2.21 11.98
C ILE A 87 -1.04 -0.98 12.86
N ASN A 88 -1.54 -1.21 14.06
CA ASN A 88 -1.82 -0.17 15.07
C ASN A 88 -2.67 0.98 14.51
N ALA A 89 -3.60 0.68 13.60
CA ALA A 89 -4.43 1.70 12.98
C ALA A 89 -5.34 2.39 14.01
N VAL A 90 -5.16 3.69 14.16
CA VAL A 90 -5.98 4.55 15.03
C VAL A 90 -7.17 5.18 14.28
N ALA A 91 -7.16 5.09 12.95
CA ALA A 91 -8.24 5.51 12.05
C ALA A 91 -8.43 4.47 10.93
N PRO A 92 -9.66 4.31 10.39
CA PRO A 92 -9.90 3.32 9.34
C PRO A 92 -9.33 3.77 7.99
N SER A 93 -8.56 2.90 7.34
CA SER A 93 -8.26 3.01 5.92
C SER A 93 -9.48 2.62 5.07
N SER A 94 -9.50 2.96 3.78
CA SER A 94 -10.65 2.65 2.90
C SER A 94 -10.21 2.23 1.51
N PHE A 95 -10.84 1.19 0.98
CA PHE A 95 -10.57 0.68 -0.36
C PHE A 95 -11.87 0.55 -1.15
N SER A 96 -12.03 1.35 -2.21
CA SER A 96 -13.14 1.24 -3.17
C SER A 96 -12.63 0.96 -4.58
N HIS A 97 -13.20 -0.04 -5.26
CA HIS A 97 -12.86 -0.45 -6.63
C HIS A 97 -11.35 -0.65 -6.83
N VAL A 98 -10.79 -1.60 -6.07
CA VAL A 98 -9.34 -1.85 -6.01
C VAL A 98 -9.04 -3.26 -6.48
N ASN A 99 -7.99 -3.41 -7.28
CA ASN A 99 -7.38 -4.68 -7.62
C ASN A 99 -6.05 -4.81 -6.86
N VAL A 100 -5.91 -5.87 -6.07
CA VAL A 100 -4.65 -6.23 -5.39
C VAL A 100 -4.22 -7.60 -5.90
N THR A 101 -3.08 -7.66 -6.59
CA THR A 101 -2.64 -8.89 -7.27
C THR A 101 -1.21 -9.26 -6.94
N GLY A 102 -0.87 -10.55 -7.00
CA GLY A 102 0.53 -11.02 -6.97
C GLY A 102 1.31 -10.68 -5.70
N SER A 103 0.64 -10.55 -4.56
CA SER A 103 1.26 -10.21 -3.27
C SER A 103 1.37 -11.41 -2.33
N GLN A 104 2.15 -11.28 -1.26
CA GLN A 104 2.12 -12.21 -0.12
C GLN A 104 0.87 -11.93 0.74
N LEU A 105 0.69 -10.69 1.22
CA LEU A 105 -0.30 -10.36 2.25
C LEU A 105 -1.70 -9.95 1.74
N GLY A 106 -1.86 -9.61 0.47
CA GLY A 106 -3.10 -8.98 -0.01
C GLY A 106 -3.39 -7.69 0.76
N ILE A 107 -4.55 -7.62 1.40
CA ILE A 107 -4.87 -6.59 2.41
C ILE A 107 -4.98 -7.26 3.78
N THR A 108 -3.99 -7.03 4.63
CA THR A 108 -3.90 -7.62 5.96
C THR A 108 -4.00 -6.55 7.04
N LEU A 109 -4.87 -6.74 8.03
CA LEU A 109 -4.93 -5.97 9.27
C LEU A 109 -4.38 -6.84 10.41
N ARG A 110 -3.30 -6.41 11.05
CA ARG A 110 -2.72 -7.08 12.22
C ARG A 110 -3.26 -6.53 13.54
N SER A 111 -3.59 -5.24 13.59
CA SER A 111 -4.12 -4.57 14.78
C SER A 111 -4.70 -3.19 14.44
N GLY A 112 -5.66 -2.74 15.24
CA GLY A 112 -6.30 -1.42 15.11
C GLY A 112 -7.68 -1.48 14.48
N ILE A 113 -8.13 -0.35 13.94
CA ILE A 113 -9.44 -0.21 13.33
C ILE A 113 -9.45 -0.86 11.94
N PRO A 114 -10.39 -1.79 11.66
CA PRO A 114 -10.50 -2.40 10.33
C PRO A 114 -10.76 -1.39 9.21
N PRO A 115 -10.21 -1.63 8.00
CA PRO A 115 -10.52 -0.80 6.86
C PRO A 115 -11.92 -1.08 6.31
N SER A 116 -12.49 -0.13 5.57
CA SER A 116 -13.65 -0.41 4.71
C SER A 116 -13.19 -1.05 3.40
N ILE A 117 -13.95 -2.04 2.94
CA ILE A 117 -13.69 -2.81 1.72
C ILE A 117 -14.95 -2.76 0.85
N ASP A 118 -14.86 -2.12 -0.32
CA ASP A 118 -15.95 -1.96 -1.28
C ASP A 118 -15.46 -2.28 -2.70
N ASN A 119 -16.05 -3.28 -3.35
CA ASN A 119 -15.66 -3.69 -4.72
C ASN A 119 -14.15 -3.97 -4.88
N VAL A 120 -13.53 -4.66 -3.91
CA VAL A 120 -12.11 -5.02 -3.95
C VAL A 120 -11.93 -6.45 -4.45
N ILE A 121 -11.03 -6.62 -5.42
CA ILE A 121 -10.60 -7.92 -5.93
C ILE A 121 -9.19 -8.19 -5.43
N SER A 122 -9.03 -9.29 -4.70
CA SER A 122 -7.73 -9.78 -4.20
C SER A 122 -7.46 -11.14 -4.83
N VAL A 123 -6.52 -11.23 -5.78
CA VAL A 123 -6.28 -12.42 -6.60
C VAL A 123 -4.80 -12.74 -6.76
N SER A 124 -4.45 -14.03 -6.85
CA SER A 124 -3.05 -14.49 -6.94
C SER A 124 -2.18 -14.03 -5.76
N ASN A 125 -2.81 -13.80 -4.61
CA ASN A 125 -2.16 -13.46 -3.36
C ASN A 125 -2.03 -14.71 -2.46
N GLU A 126 -1.04 -14.77 -1.58
CA GLU A 126 -0.94 -15.88 -0.61
C GLU A 126 -2.03 -15.74 0.45
N TYR A 127 -2.22 -14.52 0.95
CA TYR A 127 -3.40 -14.08 1.69
C TYR A 127 -4.25 -13.15 0.83
N GLY A 128 -5.56 -13.38 0.79
CA GLY A 128 -6.50 -12.50 0.07
C GLY A 128 -6.86 -11.27 0.90
N PHE A 129 -7.60 -11.53 1.98
CA PHE A 129 -7.92 -10.58 3.05
C PHE A 129 -7.71 -11.30 4.38
N ASP A 130 -6.95 -10.70 5.29
CA ASP A 130 -6.70 -11.27 6.63
C ASP A 130 -6.87 -10.17 7.68
N PHE A 131 -7.95 -10.23 8.46
CA PHE A 131 -8.25 -9.22 9.47
C PHE A 131 -8.21 -9.82 10.87
N GLN A 132 -7.11 -9.54 11.56
CA GLN A 132 -6.82 -10.01 12.91
C GLN A 132 -7.16 -8.90 13.91
N VAL A 133 -8.44 -8.79 14.26
CA VAL A 133 -8.86 -7.90 15.35
C VAL A 133 -8.68 -8.64 16.67
N ASN A 134 -7.66 -8.28 17.44
CA ASN A 134 -7.58 -8.71 18.83
C ASN A 134 -8.73 -8.05 19.60
N ALA A 135 -9.79 -8.80 19.87
CA ALA A 135 -10.84 -8.38 20.79
C ALA A 135 -10.25 -8.26 22.20
N LYS A 136 -9.63 -7.12 22.51
CA LYS A 136 -9.39 -6.67 23.88
C LYS A 136 -10.26 -5.45 24.18
N TYR A 137 -11.57 -5.64 24.06
CA TYR A 137 -12.52 -4.87 24.84
C TYR A 137 -12.88 -5.71 26.06
N SER A 138 -12.04 -5.64 27.07
CA SER A 138 -12.38 -6.05 28.44
C SER A 138 -12.18 -4.83 29.32
N ASN A 139 -13.30 -4.21 29.69
CA ASN A 139 -13.60 -3.77 31.05
C ASN A 139 -15.11 -3.92 31.25
#